data_AF-A0A8D0B5M8-F1
#
_entry.id   AF-A0A8D0B5M8-F1
#
_cell.length_a   1.000
_cell.length_b   1.000
_cell.length_c   1.000
_cell.angle_alpha   90.00
_cell.angle_beta   90.00
_cell.angle_gamma   90.00
#
_symmetry.space_group_name_H-M   'P 1'
#
loop_
_entity.id
_entity.type
_entity.pdbx_description
1 polymer ?
#
loop_
_entity_poly.entity_id
_entity_poly.type
_entity_poly.pdbx_seq_one_letter_code
_entity_poly.pdbx_strand_id
1 'polypeptide(L)'
;MSQKGITLSQFQDPTLKKCCEDGMYENPMGYTCEKRAEYVLNQPQCQAVFLECCRYIKSIRDEKERDFELVLGRSKYNLHTHTHTHTHTLSLSHNQ
;
A
#
# COMPACT_ATOMS: atom_id res chain seq x y z
N MET A 1 11.02 4.60 -16.86
CA MET A 1 10.71 3.23 -17.33
C MET A 1 9.26 2.95 -16.97
N SER A 2 8.38 2.84 -17.96
CA SER A 2 6.93 2.72 -17.75
C SER A 2 6.59 1.41 -17.02
N GLN A 3 6.12 1.51 -15.78
CA GLN A 3 5.55 0.37 -15.06
C GLN A 3 4.18 0.05 -15.66
N LYS A 4 4.14 -0.73 -16.74
CA LYS A 4 2.93 -1.48 -17.10
C LYS A 4 2.80 -2.63 -16.11
N GLY A 5 2.30 -2.34 -14.92
CA GLY A 5 1.89 -3.38 -13.99
C GLY A 5 0.61 -4.03 -14.52
N ILE A 6 0.56 -5.36 -14.53
CA ILE A 6 -0.70 -6.05 -14.78
C ILE A 6 -1.67 -5.69 -13.66
N THR A 7 -2.79 -5.06 -14.03
CA THR A 7 -3.88 -4.69 -13.12
C THR A 7 -4.92 -5.80 -13.11
N LEU A 8 -5.63 -5.96 -11.98
CA LEU A 8 -6.71 -6.93 -11.80
C LEU A 8 -7.76 -6.92 -12.94
N SER A 9 -7.93 -5.78 -13.61
CA SER A 9 -8.82 -5.60 -14.76
C SER A 9 -8.39 -6.35 -16.03
N GLN A 10 -7.14 -6.82 -16.13
CA GLN A 10 -6.58 -7.45 -17.32
C GLN A 10 -6.87 -8.96 -17.39
N PHE A 11 -7.16 -9.59 -16.25
CA PHE A 11 -7.50 -11.00 -16.21
C PHE A 11 -8.99 -11.21 -16.51
N GLN A 12 -9.33 -12.10 -17.45
CA GLN A 12 -10.71 -12.56 -17.65
C GLN A 12 -11.05 -13.75 -16.75
N ASP A 13 -10.03 -14.56 -16.41
CA ASP A 13 -10.15 -15.69 -15.51
C ASP A 13 -10.27 -15.21 -14.04
N PRO A 14 -11.38 -15.52 -13.33
CA PRO A 14 -11.55 -15.17 -11.93
C PRO A 14 -10.52 -15.83 -11.01
N THR A 15 -9.97 -16.99 -11.36
CA THR A 15 -8.90 -17.65 -10.59
C THR A 15 -7.62 -16.82 -10.66
N LEU A 16 -7.23 -16.34 -11.84
CA LEU A 16 -6.05 -15.48 -11.99
C LEU A 16 -6.23 -14.12 -11.32
N LYS A 17 -7.45 -13.55 -11.31
CA LYS A 17 -7.76 -12.35 -10.52
C LYS A 17 -7.47 -12.59 -9.04
N LYS A 18 -8.00 -13.67 -8.47
CA LYS A 18 -7.77 -14.01 -7.07
C LYS A 18 -6.28 -14.17 -6.75
N CYS A 19 -5.52 -14.84 -7.62
CA CYS A 19 -4.07 -14.96 -7.47
C CYS A 19 -3.35 -13.61 -7.41
N CYS A 20 -3.78 -12.65 -8.24
CA CYS A 20 -3.25 -11.30 -8.23
C CYS A 20 -3.65 -10.54 -6.94
N GLU A 21 -4.91 -10.66 -6.49
CA GLU A 21 -5.38 -10.08 -5.23
C GLU A 21 -4.56 -10.59 -4.03
N ASP A 22 -4.35 -11.91 -3.96
CA ASP A 22 -3.53 -12.55 -2.94
C ASP A 22 -2.06 -12.04 -2.99
N GLY A 23 -1.54 -11.83 -4.20
CA GLY A 23 -0.21 -11.24 -4.42
C GLY A 23 -0.10 -9.82 -3.90
N MET A 24 -1.15 -9.02 -4.09
CA MET A 24 -1.21 -7.62 -3.67
C MET A 24 -1.44 -7.44 -2.16
N TYR A 25 -1.86 -8.50 -1.45
CA TYR A 25 -2.12 -8.44 -0.02
C TYR A 25 -0.90 -7.97 0.78
N GLU A 26 -1.14 -7.26 1.87
CA GLU A 26 -0.09 -6.75 2.73
C GLU A 26 0.69 -7.90 3.38
N ASN A 27 2.00 -7.72 3.55
CA ASN A 27 2.84 -8.71 4.20
C ASN A 27 3.50 -8.12 5.44
N PRO A 28 2.85 -8.18 6.61
CA PRO A 28 3.39 -7.67 7.87
C PRO A 28 4.72 -8.31 8.28
N MET A 29 5.00 -9.53 7.78
CA MET A 29 6.23 -10.27 8.09
C MET A 29 7.44 -9.83 7.25
N GLY A 30 7.28 -8.92 6.29
CA GLY A 30 8.39 -8.37 5.50
C GLY A 30 9.03 -9.33 4.48
N TYR A 31 8.55 -10.56 4.34
CA TYR A 31 9.01 -11.48 3.28
C TYR A 31 8.91 -10.91 1.86
N THR A 32 9.87 -11.28 1.02
CA THR A 32 9.91 -10.97 -0.41
C THR A 32 8.76 -11.64 -1.17
N CYS A 33 8.41 -11.09 -2.34
CA CYS A 33 7.40 -11.69 -3.22
C CYS A 33 7.77 -13.12 -3.64
N GLU A 34 9.05 -13.39 -3.90
CA GLU A 34 9.60 -14.69 -4.26
C GLU A 34 9.32 -15.71 -3.17
N LYS A 35 9.68 -15.37 -1.92
CA LYS A 35 9.44 -16.23 -0.78
C LYS A 35 7.95 -16.51 -0.57
N ARG A 36 7.07 -15.52 -0.76
CA ARG A 36 5.61 -15.69 -0.65
C ARG A 36 5.08 -16.60 -1.77
N ALA A 37 5.61 -16.48 -2.98
CA ALA A 37 5.19 -17.27 -4.13
C ALA A 37 5.55 -18.76 -4.01
N GLU A 38 6.55 -19.14 -3.22
CA GLU A 38 6.87 -20.55 -2.93
C GLU A 38 5.68 -21.30 -2.28
N TYR A 39 4.81 -20.58 -1.57
CA TYR A 39 3.65 -21.16 -0.89
C TYR A 39 2.38 -21.19 -1.75
N VAL A 40 2.42 -20.66 -2.98
CA VAL A 40 1.32 -20.74 -3.93
C VAL A 40 1.34 -22.12 -4.59
N LEU A 41 0.77 -23.11 -3.89
CA LEU A 41 0.81 -24.51 -4.30
C LEU A 41 -0.08 -24.80 -5.51
N ASN A 42 0.37 -25.72 -6.37
CA ASN A 42 -0.41 -26.42 -7.40
C ASN A 42 -0.98 -25.57 -8.57
N GLN A 43 -0.51 -24.33 -8.75
CA GLN A 43 -0.96 -23.50 -9.87
C GLN A 43 0.20 -22.64 -10.41
N PRO A 44 1.02 -23.14 -11.36
CA PRO A 44 2.18 -22.39 -11.87
C PRO A 44 1.78 -21.05 -12.51
N GLN A 45 0.60 -21.00 -13.13
CA GLN A 45 0.02 -19.77 -13.68
C GLN A 45 -0.34 -18.77 -12.57
N CYS A 46 -0.93 -19.25 -11.47
CA CYS A 46 -1.23 -18.44 -10.29
C CYS A 46 0.05 -17.90 -9.65
N GLN A 47 1.10 -18.71 -9.56
CA GLN A 47 2.39 -18.29 -9.02
C GLN A 47 3.02 -17.16 -9.83
N ALA A 48 2.98 -17.25 -11.17
CA ALA A 48 3.47 -16.20 -12.06
C ALA A 48 2.69 -14.89 -11.89
N VAL A 49 1.35 -14.97 -11.91
CA VAL A 49 0.46 -13.81 -11.72
C VAL A 49 0.62 -13.19 -10.33
N PHE A 50 0.72 -14.02 -9.30
CA PHE A 50 0.96 -13.60 -7.92
C PHE A 50 2.25 -12.79 -7.81
N LEU A 51 3.35 -13.31 -8.39
CA LEU A 51 4.65 -12.63 -8.36
C LEU A 51 4.61 -11.26 -9.02
N GLU A 52 3.98 -11.18 -10.19
CA GLU A 52 3.86 -9.94 -10.94
C GLU A 52 3.07 -8.89 -10.16
N CYS A 53 1.88 -9.25 -9.66
CA CYS A 53 1.04 -8.35 -8.88
C CYS A 53 1.67 -7.97 -7.54
N CYS A 54 2.36 -8.90 -6.88
CA CYS A 54 3.09 -8.62 -5.63
C CYS A 54 4.21 -7.59 -5.86
N ARG A 55 5.02 -7.76 -6.90
CA ARG A 55 6.11 -6.82 -7.23
C ARG A 55 5.57 -5.44 -7.60
N TYR A 56 4.48 -5.40 -8.36
CA TYR A 56 3.82 -4.15 -8.72
C TYR A 56 3.30 -3.38 -7.50
N ILE A 57 2.56 -4.01 -6.58
CA ILE A 57 2.09 -3.27 -5.39
C ILE A 57 3.26 -2.87 -4.48
N LYS A 58 4.31 -3.70 -4.42
CA LYS A 58 5.51 -3.41 -3.64
C LYS A 58 6.21 -2.16 -4.15
N SER A 59 6.41 -2.02 -5.48
CA SER A 59 7.04 -0.81 -6.03
C SER A 59 6.25 0.46 -5.71
N ILE A 60 4.91 0.39 -5.74
CA ILE A 60 4.03 1.51 -5.35
C ILE A 60 4.13 1.82 -3.85
N ARG A 61 4.21 0.80 -2.98
CA ARG A 61 4.40 0.99 -1.53
C ARG A 61 5.77 1.61 -1.23
N ASP A 62 6.83 1.07 -1.81
CA ASP A 62 8.20 1.56 -1.65
C ASP A 62 8.34 3.02 -2.15
N GLU A 63 7.65 3.38 -3.24
CA GLU A 63 7.61 4.77 -3.73
C GLU A 63 6.89 5.71 -2.77
N LYS A 64 5.74 5.29 -2.22
CA LYS A 64 5.01 6.07 -1.21
C LYS A 64 5.81 6.24 0.09
N GLU A 65 6.54 5.22 0.52
CA GLU A 65 7.43 5.30 1.68
C GLU A 65 8.55 6.30 1.44
N ARG A 66 9.22 6.24 0.28
CA ARG A 66 10.23 7.23 -0.11
C ARG A 66 9.67 8.65 -0.14
N ASP A 67 8.48 8.84 -0.74
CA ASP A 67 7.84 10.15 -0.79
C ASP A 67 7.51 10.67 0.62
N PHE A 68 7.06 9.80 1.51
CA PHE A 68 6.81 10.15 2.91
C PHE A 68 8.11 10.52 3.64
N GLU A 69 9.19 9.77 3.47
CA GLU A 69 10.51 10.09 4.03
C GLU A 69 11.06 11.42 3.50
N LEU A 70 10.89 11.72 2.21
CA LEU A 70 11.28 13.00 1.61
C LEU A 70 10.48 14.17 2.16
N VAL A 71 9.20 13.96 2.53
CA VAL A 71 8.38 14.96 3.23
C VAL A 71 8.90 15.18 4.66
N LEU A 72 9.27 14.13 5.39
CA LEU A 72 9.85 14.23 6.74
C LEU A 72 11.25 14.87 6.76
N GLY A 73 12.03 14.71 5.70
CA GLY A 73 13.36 15.33 5.54
C GLY A 73 13.34 16.84 5.28
N ARG A 74 12.17 17.43 5.00
CA ARG A 74 11.99 18.89 4.84
C ARG A 74 11.70 19.56 6.18
N SER A 75 12.66 19.55 7.09
CA SER A 75 12.66 20.51 8.20
C SER A 75 13.02 21.91 7.70
N LYS A 76 12.01 22.62 7.17
CA LYS A 76 11.97 24.08 7.13
C LYS A 76 10.55 24.54 7.41
N TYR A 77 10.29 24.77 8.70
CA TYR A 77 9.25 25.64 9.25
C TYR A 77 7.94 25.69 8.47
N ASN A 78 7.04 24.73 8.67
CA ASN A 78 5.62 24.99 8.47
C ASN A 78 4.80 24.17 9.47
N LEU A 79 4.29 24.88 10.48
CA LEU A 79 3.21 24.48 11.36
C LEU A 79 1.98 24.16 10.49
N HIS A 80 1.82 22.91 10.07
CA HIS A 80 0.52 22.38 9.72
C HIS A 80 0.14 21.38 10.80
N THR A 81 -0.55 21.91 11.82
CA THR A 81 -1.28 21.12 12.80
C THR A 81 -2.27 20.24 12.06
N HIS A 82 -1.98 18.95 11.95
CA HIS A 82 -3.00 17.98 11.51
C HIS A 82 -4.01 17.84 12.67
N THR A 83 -5.01 18.72 12.69
CA THR A 83 -6.07 18.70 13.71
C THR A 83 -6.96 17.49 13.46
N HIS A 84 -6.74 16.41 14.21
CA HIS A 84 -7.75 15.36 14.38
C HIS A 84 -8.09 15.20 15.86
N THR A 85 -8.90 16.12 16.39
CA THR A 85 -9.58 15.95 17.68
C THR A 85 -10.96 16.63 17.63
N HIS A 86 -12.02 15.83 17.79
CA HIS A 86 -13.39 16.29 17.99
C HIS A 86 -13.45 17.27 19.17
N THR A 87 -13.88 18.51 18.92
CA THR A 87 -14.02 19.51 19.99
C THR A 87 -15.48 19.59 20.41
N HIS A 88 -15.83 18.95 21.52
CA HIS A 88 -17.02 19.27 22.31
C HIS A 88 -16.56 20.01 23.56
N THR A 89 -16.72 21.32 23.61
CA THR A 89 -16.54 22.07 24.87
C THR A 89 -17.47 23.28 24.92
N LEU A 90 -18.48 23.15 25.79
CA LEU A 90 -19.18 24.23 26.47
C LEU A 90 -18.18 25.07 27.28
N SER A 91 -18.35 26.39 27.30
CA SER A 91 -18.00 27.19 28.50
C SER A 91 -18.65 28.56 28.48
N LEU A 92 -19.50 28.75 29.51
CA LEU A 92 -20.07 29.98 30.02
C LEU A 92 -19.00 30.99 30.51
N SER A 93 -19.36 32.26 30.38
CA SER A 93 -19.27 33.38 31.35
C SER A 93 -17.91 33.87 31.89
N HIS A 94 -17.58 35.15 31.61
CA HIS A 94 -17.72 36.30 32.53
C HIS A 94 -16.72 37.44 32.25
N ASN A 95 -17.24 38.65 32.41
CA ASN A 95 -16.61 39.90 32.85
C ASN A 95 -15.55 40.57 31.96
N GLN A 96 -15.95 41.65 31.28
CA GLN A 96 -15.48 42.99 31.64
C GLN A 96 -16.57 44.03 31.37
#